data_AF-A0A0G0Z008-F1
#
_entry.id   AF-A0A0G0Z008-F1
#
_cell.length_a   1.000
_cell.length_b   1.000
_cell.length_c   1.000
_cell.angle_alpha   90.00
_cell.angle_beta   90.00
_cell.angle_gamma   90.00
#
_symmetry.space_group_name_H-M   'P 1'
#
loop_
_entity.id
_entity.type
_entity.pdbx_description
1 polymer ?
#
loop_
_entity_poly.entity_id
_entity_poly.type
_entity_poly.pdbx_seq_one_letter_code
_entity_poly.pdbx_strand_id
1 'polypeptide(L)'
;MKKILVFFAAVVVIFYFASSVSAANSITSRLKGKLLLQVQDKGRIWYVDPVGLQKHEVTFANALNLFQKLALGITNADLVKIPADLDSLNPNLDSDNDGYPDKEELQNGYSPYIPGSNKGRFKTDNNLATKLKGRLLLQVQDKGRIWYIDQNGKRWEVTWGNLMSLFRKLALGITNSDLNQVGATNTADGCGSGHKFISEDLGISFCYPDKYGNNSIAVKQENNKVYVYWAGSSPESGQSVEIFEKDRVDTLKTAIEKHFQLSNYKDCSVDESTTKYNTKNGATTAELSYPFNTTSDGPWFSSGYCPDGYEMTNGIRYFYTTPNSNKFLFFSIGQYSIDLSDGRTWQDTIKLIDSTFKFTDETADWQMYTNSEYGYEIKYPNDLVINQTDSNNVTIGSQVMSYIAIERYPSRQNIDFQSFVQEKLVEDFGSLLDVNKIKWTEWAHKEIFNQYVIDAEFENVAGGYTGNVVWTYFAKGDWVYRISALRGYNNMDQKAFQNQILSTFSARG
;
A
#
# COMPACT_ATOMS: atom_id res chain seq x y z
N MET A 1 -31.90 -76.14 17.20
CA MET A 1 -32.66 -74.98 16.66
C MET A 1 -32.68 -73.90 17.73
N LYS A 2 -32.01 -72.77 17.47
CA LYS A 2 -31.86 -71.61 18.37
C LYS A 2 -32.93 -70.57 18.05
N LYS A 3 -33.54 -69.96 19.06
CA LYS A 3 -34.04 -68.58 19.02
C LYS A 3 -33.70 -67.93 20.36
N ILE A 4 -32.73 -67.02 20.35
CA ILE A 4 -32.40 -66.14 21.49
C ILE A 4 -32.86 -64.75 21.08
N LEU A 5 -33.78 -64.20 21.87
CA LEU A 5 -34.27 -62.82 21.78
C LEU A 5 -33.17 -61.90 22.36
N VAL A 6 -32.64 -60.98 21.55
CA VAL A 6 -31.67 -59.97 21.99
C VAL A 6 -32.39 -58.62 22.09
N PHE A 7 -32.42 -58.07 23.31
CA PHE A 7 -32.85 -56.71 23.62
C PHE A 7 -31.73 -55.75 23.17
N PHE A 8 -31.96 -54.94 22.14
CA PHE A 8 -31.05 -53.87 21.73
C PHE A 8 -31.36 -52.60 22.53
N ALA A 9 -30.57 -52.35 23.57
CA ALA A 9 -30.53 -51.05 24.23
C ALA A 9 -29.81 -50.06 23.30
N ALA A 10 -30.57 -49.16 22.67
CA ALA A 10 -30.04 -48.09 21.84
C ALA A 10 -29.32 -47.06 22.73
N VAL A 11 -28.02 -47.22 22.88
CA VAL A 11 -27.11 -46.20 23.40
C VAL A 11 -26.97 -45.11 22.33
N VAL A 12 -27.80 -44.07 22.44
CA VAL A 12 -27.66 -42.85 21.63
C VAL A 12 -26.49 -42.05 22.23
N VAL A 13 -25.28 -42.35 21.78
CA VAL A 13 -24.12 -41.45 21.96
C VAL A 13 -24.32 -40.29 20.99
N ILE A 14 -24.83 -39.18 21.52
CA ILE A 14 -24.82 -37.89 20.83
C ILE A 14 -23.36 -37.45 20.78
N PHE A 15 -22.64 -37.84 19.72
CA PHE A 15 -21.41 -37.18 19.33
C PHE A 15 -21.80 -35.77 18.87
N TYR A 16 -21.75 -34.81 19.79
CA TYR A 16 -21.60 -33.40 19.44
C TYR A 16 -20.26 -33.26 18.71
N PHE A 17 -20.28 -33.42 17.39
CA PHE A 17 -19.23 -32.86 16.54
C PHE A 17 -19.36 -31.34 16.64
N ALA A 18 -18.71 -30.76 17.64
CA ALA A 18 -18.33 -29.36 17.61
C ALA A 18 -17.56 -29.16 16.30
N SER A 19 -18.21 -28.52 15.34
CA SER A 19 -17.64 -28.23 14.05
C SER A 19 -16.59 -27.15 14.28
N SER A 20 -15.35 -27.57 14.50
CA SER A 20 -14.19 -26.69 14.46
C SER A 20 -14.01 -26.26 13.00
N VAL A 21 -14.80 -25.29 12.54
CA VAL A 21 -14.52 -24.58 11.30
C VAL A 21 -13.28 -23.75 11.58
N SER A 22 -12.13 -24.38 11.35
CA SER A 22 -10.81 -23.79 11.45
C SER A 22 -10.74 -22.49 10.65
N ALA A 23 -10.19 -21.44 11.26
CA ALA A 23 -9.90 -20.14 10.68
C ALA A 23 -9.03 -20.18 9.39
N ALA A 24 -8.57 -21.37 8.97
CA ALA A 24 -7.79 -21.59 7.75
C ALA A 24 -8.58 -21.46 6.43
N ASN A 25 -9.93 -21.51 6.45
CA ASN A 25 -10.76 -21.55 5.25
C ASN A 25 -11.52 -20.25 4.92
N SER A 26 -11.14 -19.11 5.50
CA SER A 26 -11.77 -17.84 5.12
C SER A 26 -11.45 -17.46 3.67
N ILE A 27 -12.41 -16.86 2.98
CA ILE A 27 -12.22 -16.40 1.60
C ILE A 27 -11.06 -15.42 1.49
N THR A 28 -10.87 -14.56 2.49
CA THR A 28 -9.74 -13.64 2.61
C THR A 28 -8.40 -14.37 2.62
N SER A 29 -8.27 -15.48 3.36
CA SER A 29 -7.04 -16.30 3.39
C SER A 29 -6.69 -16.89 2.02
N ARG A 30 -7.71 -17.32 1.27
CA ARG A 30 -7.56 -17.88 -0.09
C ARG A 30 -7.22 -16.83 -1.14
N LEU A 31 -7.68 -15.60 -0.94
CA LEU A 31 -7.55 -14.52 -1.93
C LEU A 31 -6.43 -13.52 -1.63
N LYS A 32 -5.76 -13.64 -0.48
CA LYS A 32 -4.67 -12.75 -0.09
C LYS A 32 -3.58 -12.67 -1.17
N GLY A 33 -3.15 -11.45 -1.48
CA GLY A 33 -2.17 -11.15 -2.53
C GLY A 33 -2.68 -11.34 -3.95
N LYS A 34 -3.98 -11.63 -4.17
CA LYS A 34 -4.54 -11.74 -5.53
C LYS A 34 -5.13 -10.41 -5.98
N LEU A 35 -5.07 -10.21 -7.30
CA LEU A 35 -5.91 -9.25 -8.01
C LEU A 35 -7.27 -9.92 -8.29
N LEU A 36 -8.35 -9.16 -8.14
CA LEU A 36 -9.72 -9.62 -8.32
C LEU A 36 -10.44 -8.71 -9.32
N LEU A 37 -11.26 -9.34 -10.17
CA LEU A 37 -12.10 -8.65 -11.14
C LEU A 37 -13.56 -8.83 -10.71
N GLN A 38 -14.22 -7.73 -10.37
CA GLN A 38 -15.62 -7.76 -9.98
C GLN A 38 -16.51 -7.90 -11.21
N VAL A 39 -16.95 -9.13 -11.49
CA VAL A 39 -17.64 -9.46 -12.75
C VAL A 39 -19.08 -8.96 -12.81
N GLN A 40 -19.67 -8.62 -11.66
CA GLN A 40 -21.05 -8.16 -11.53
C GLN A 40 -21.19 -6.63 -11.44
N ASP A 41 -20.08 -5.89 -11.52
CA ASP A 41 -20.12 -4.43 -11.47
C ASP A 41 -19.00 -3.81 -12.30
N LYS A 42 -19.31 -3.54 -13.58
CA LYS A 42 -18.50 -2.81 -14.57
C LYS A 42 -17.02 -3.23 -14.68
N GLY A 43 -16.63 -4.41 -14.19
CA GLY A 43 -15.25 -4.90 -14.25
C GLY A 43 -14.26 -4.16 -13.34
N ARG A 44 -14.70 -3.70 -12.16
CA ARG A 44 -13.81 -3.07 -11.17
C ARG A 44 -12.71 -4.01 -10.71
N ILE A 45 -11.53 -3.46 -10.45
CA ILE A 45 -10.35 -4.21 -10.04
C ILE A 45 -10.11 -4.01 -8.54
N TRP A 46 -9.77 -5.08 -7.86
CA TRP A 46 -9.44 -5.07 -6.44
C TRP A 46 -8.11 -5.78 -6.18
N TYR A 47 -7.33 -5.28 -5.24
CA TYR A 47 -6.15 -5.93 -4.70
C TYR A 47 -6.42 -6.37 -3.26
N VAL A 48 -6.10 -7.61 -2.91
CA VAL A 48 -6.20 -8.09 -1.53
C VAL A 48 -4.84 -8.02 -0.87
N ASP A 49 -4.67 -7.13 0.10
CA ASP A 49 -3.41 -6.97 0.82
C ASP A 49 -3.05 -8.27 1.58
N PRO A 50 -1.92 -8.92 1.28
CA PRO A 50 -1.51 -10.14 1.95
C PRO A 50 -1.09 -9.97 3.41
N VAL A 51 -0.86 -8.73 3.87
CA VAL A 51 -0.47 -8.40 5.25
C VAL A 51 -1.68 -7.96 6.07
N GLY A 52 -2.35 -6.88 5.65
CA GLY A 52 -3.51 -6.33 6.33
C GLY A 52 -4.80 -7.12 6.13
N LEU A 53 -4.84 -8.04 5.15
CA LEU A 53 -5.98 -8.88 4.81
C LEU A 53 -7.23 -8.08 4.41
N GLN A 54 -7.04 -6.86 3.95
CA GLN A 54 -8.09 -5.98 3.45
C GLN A 54 -8.08 -5.93 1.92
N LYS A 55 -9.25 -5.68 1.33
CA LYS A 55 -9.38 -5.42 -0.10
C LYS A 55 -9.27 -3.92 -0.37
N HIS A 56 -8.58 -3.56 -1.44
CA HIS A 56 -8.42 -2.19 -1.92
C HIS A 56 -8.88 -2.14 -3.36
N GLU A 57 -9.78 -1.21 -3.70
CA GLU A 57 -10.12 -0.96 -5.09
C GLU A 57 -8.89 -0.38 -5.80
N VAL A 58 -8.61 -0.80 -7.04
CA VAL A 58 -7.51 -0.27 -7.84
C VAL A 58 -8.09 0.56 -8.98
N THR A 59 -7.73 1.84 -9.01
CA THR A 59 -8.10 2.84 -10.01
C THR A 59 -6.84 3.60 -10.42
N PHE A 60 -6.81 4.29 -11.57
CA PHE A 60 -5.65 5.12 -11.92
C PHE A 60 -5.42 6.22 -10.88
N ALA A 61 -6.53 6.81 -10.42
CA ALA A 61 -6.60 7.77 -9.34
C ALA A 61 -5.85 7.37 -8.06
N ASN A 62 -6.13 6.19 -7.51
CA ASN A 62 -5.59 5.78 -6.21
C ASN A 62 -4.38 4.86 -6.30
N ALA A 63 -4.01 4.40 -7.50
CA ALA A 63 -2.96 3.40 -7.67
C ALA A 63 -1.64 3.84 -7.06
N LEU A 64 -1.27 5.11 -7.24
CA LEU A 64 -0.07 5.68 -6.63
C LEU A 64 -0.09 5.50 -5.11
N ASN A 65 -1.08 6.07 -4.42
CA ASN A 65 -1.22 5.95 -2.96
C ASN A 65 -1.27 4.47 -2.49
N LEU A 66 -1.99 3.62 -3.23
CA LEU A 66 -2.05 2.19 -2.95
C LEU A 66 -0.66 1.54 -3.01
N PHE A 67 0.15 1.81 -4.04
CA PHE A 67 1.51 1.31 -4.15
C PHE A 67 2.40 1.86 -3.03
N GLN A 68 2.29 3.17 -2.73
CA GLN A 68 3.02 3.78 -1.61
C GLN A 68 2.73 3.09 -0.28
N LYS A 69 1.45 2.78 -0.02
CA LYS A 69 1.01 2.19 1.24
C LYS A 69 1.35 0.70 1.36
N LEU A 70 1.31 -0.05 0.25
CA LEU A 70 1.31 -1.52 0.28
C LEU A 70 2.56 -2.19 -0.34
N ALA A 71 3.35 -1.48 -1.14
CA ALA A 71 4.42 -2.09 -1.95
C ALA A 71 5.78 -2.18 -1.25
N LEU A 72 6.31 -3.38 -1.04
CA LEU A 72 7.63 -3.57 -0.43
C LEU A 72 8.78 -3.01 -1.29
N GLY A 73 9.63 -2.16 -0.72
CA GLY A 73 10.89 -1.80 -1.37
C GLY A 73 11.82 -2.99 -1.59
N ILE A 74 12.45 -3.03 -2.76
CA ILE A 74 13.39 -4.07 -3.20
C ILE A 74 14.57 -3.44 -3.94
N THR A 75 15.77 -4.02 -3.75
CA THR A 75 17.01 -3.60 -4.42
C THR A 75 17.09 -4.19 -5.83
N ASN A 76 17.87 -3.57 -6.72
CA ASN A 76 18.14 -4.09 -8.06
C ASN A 76 18.73 -5.51 -8.02
N ALA A 77 19.63 -5.76 -7.06
CA ALA A 77 20.32 -7.04 -6.88
C ALA A 77 19.38 -8.18 -6.45
N ASP A 78 18.33 -7.89 -5.67
CA ASP A 78 17.35 -8.91 -5.27
C ASP A 78 16.21 -9.03 -6.27
N LEU A 79 15.78 -7.90 -6.84
CA LEU A 79 14.73 -7.85 -7.85
C LEU A 79 15.12 -8.67 -9.08
N VAL A 80 16.37 -8.58 -9.54
CA VAL A 80 16.84 -9.32 -10.72
C VAL A 80 16.73 -10.84 -10.54
N LYS A 81 16.87 -11.34 -9.30
CA LYS A 81 16.76 -12.77 -8.98
C LYS A 81 15.33 -13.31 -9.09
N ILE A 82 14.32 -12.44 -9.17
CA ILE A 82 12.92 -12.82 -9.35
C ILE A 82 12.63 -12.97 -10.85
N PRO A 83 12.06 -14.09 -11.32
CA PRO A 83 11.72 -14.28 -12.73
C PRO A 83 10.82 -13.17 -13.27
N ALA A 84 11.20 -12.51 -14.35
CA ALA A 84 10.45 -11.38 -14.94
C ALA A 84 9.52 -11.82 -16.07
N ASP A 85 8.39 -11.12 -16.20
CA ASP A 85 7.56 -11.15 -17.40
C ASP A 85 8.09 -10.16 -18.44
N LEU A 86 8.67 -10.71 -19.49
CA LEU A 86 9.31 -9.95 -20.56
C LEU A 86 8.31 -9.21 -21.46
N ASP A 87 7.01 -9.53 -21.39
CA ASP A 87 5.97 -8.83 -22.16
C ASP A 87 5.48 -7.59 -21.43
N SER A 88 5.66 -7.53 -20.10
CA SER A 88 5.39 -6.32 -19.31
C SER A 88 6.44 -5.22 -19.46
N LEU A 89 7.63 -5.56 -19.97
CA LEU A 89 8.76 -4.64 -20.12
C LEU A 89 8.69 -3.82 -21.41
N ASN A 90 9.19 -2.59 -21.35
CA ASN A 90 9.42 -1.77 -22.55
C ASN A 90 10.54 -2.41 -23.41
N PRO A 91 10.28 -2.74 -24.68
CA PRO A 91 11.26 -3.43 -25.54
C PRO A 91 12.50 -2.62 -25.89
N ASN A 92 12.45 -1.29 -25.76
CA ASN A 92 13.54 -0.38 -26.13
C ASN A 92 14.20 0.27 -24.91
N LEU A 93 13.75 -0.06 -23.69
CA LEU A 93 14.36 0.49 -22.48
C LEU A 93 15.72 -0.17 -22.26
N ASP A 94 16.72 0.67 -22.04
CA ASP A 94 18.09 0.31 -21.66
C ASP A 94 18.40 1.11 -20.38
N SER A 95 18.28 0.44 -19.24
CA SER A 95 18.33 1.04 -17.91
C SER A 95 19.74 1.46 -17.52
N ASP A 96 20.78 0.75 -17.96
CA ASP A 96 22.18 1.08 -17.66
C ASP A 96 22.95 1.75 -18.81
N ASN A 97 22.27 1.96 -19.94
CA ASN A 97 22.75 2.65 -21.15
C ASN A 97 24.00 2.01 -21.75
N ASP A 98 24.11 0.69 -21.69
CA ASP A 98 25.26 -0.05 -22.24
C ASP A 98 25.05 -0.55 -23.67
N GLY A 99 23.88 -0.25 -24.26
CA GLY A 99 23.51 -0.56 -25.63
C GLY A 99 22.74 -1.87 -25.80
N TYR A 100 22.44 -2.58 -24.70
CA TYR A 100 21.58 -3.76 -24.70
C TYR A 100 20.25 -3.45 -23.99
N PRO A 101 19.09 -3.67 -24.64
CA PRO A 101 17.80 -3.44 -23.98
C PRO A 101 17.56 -4.41 -22.81
N ASP A 102 16.93 -3.91 -21.74
CA ASP A 102 16.62 -4.66 -20.50
C ASP A 102 15.98 -6.03 -20.77
N LYS A 103 15.08 -6.07 -21.77
CA LYS A 103 14.35 -7.27 -22.17
C LYS A 103 15.29 -8.34 -22.72
N GLU A 104 16.25 -7.94 -23.56
CA GLU A 104 17.25 -8.84 -24.14
C GLU A 104 18.23 -9.34 -23.08
N GLU A 105 18.65 -8.46 -22.18
CA GLU A 105 19.54 -8.83 -21.08
C GLU A 105 18.90 -9.87 -20.16
N LEU A 106 17.66 -9.63 -19.71
CA LEU A 106 16.93 -10.56 -18.86
C LEU A 106 16.68 -11.91 -19.55
N GLN A 107 16.42 -11.92 -20.87
CA GLN A 107 16.32 -13.15 -21.66
C GLN A 107 17.62 -13.96 -21.66
N ASN A 108 18.76 -13.27 -21.68
CA ASN A 108 20.08 -13.87 -21.70
C ASN A 108 20.68 -14.10 -20.29
N GLY A 109 19.95 -13.76 -19.21
CA GLY A 109 20.37 -13.96 -17.83
C GLY A 109 21.35 -12.90 -17.30
N TYR A 110 21.28 -11.70 -17.87
CA TYR A 110 22.03 -10.51 -17.49
C TYR A 110 21.14 -9.49 -16.77
N SER A 111 21.74 -8.72 -15.87
CA SER A 111 21.05 -7.72 -15.06
C SER A 111 21.02 -6.39 -15.80
N PRO A 112 19.85 -5.77 -16.02
CA PRO A 112 19.72 -4.47 -16.70
C PRO A 112 20.28 -3.24 -15.95
N TYR A 113 21.10 -3.47 -14.94
CA TYR A 113 21.48 -2.47 -13.94
C TYR A 113 23.00 -2.45 -13.74
N ILE A 114 23.75 -3.22 -14.51
CA ILE A 114 25.16 -3.46 -14.30
C ILE A 114 25.83 -3.50 -15.69
N PRO A 115 26.45 -2.39 -16.12
CA PRO A 115 26.94 -2.28 -17.49
C PRO A 115 28.17 -3.16 -17.71
N GLY A 116 28.26 -3.73 -18.92
CA GLY A 116 29.48 -4.30 -19.48
C GLY A 116 29.50 -5.82 -19.67
N SER A 117 30.25 -6.26 -20.69
CA SER A 117 30.30 -7.66 -21.15
C SER A 117 30.70 -8.63 -20.03
N ASN A 118 29.88 -9.67 -19.81
CA ASN A 118 30.06 -10.70 -18.78
C ASN A 118 29.98 -10.23 -17.32
N LYS A 119 29.56 -8.98 -17.07
CA LYS A 119 29.13 -8.54 -15.74
C LYS A 119 27.61 -8.75 -15.59
N GLY A 120 27.08 -8.63 -14.39
CA GLY A 120 25.63 -8.65 -14.18
C GLY A 120 24.92 -10.01 -14.33
N ARG A 121 25.62 -11.13 -14.55
CA ARG A 121 24.96 -12.45 -14.56
C ARG A 121 24.31 -12.74 -13.21
N PHE A 122 23.05 -13.13 -13.24
CA PHE A 122 22.30 -13.47 -12.04
C PHE A 122 21.78 -14.91 -12.10
N LYS A 123 21.41 -15.43 -10.93
CA LYS A 123 20.70 -16.70 -10.79
C LYS A 123 19.35 -16.43 -10.17
N THR A 124 18.32 -17.06 -10.74
CA THR A 124 16.96 -16.97 -10.20
C THR A 124 16.87 -17.58 -8.80
N ASP A 125 16.19 -16.88 -7.90
CA ASP A 125 15.88 -17.33 -6.54
C ASP A 125 14.39 -17.63 -6.40
N ASN A 126 14.04 -18.91 -6.53
CA ASN A 126 12.65 -19.38 -6.43
C ASN A 126 12.08 -19.26 -5.02
N ASN A 127 12.91 -19.26 -3.97
CA ASN A 127 12.45 -19.09 -2.59
C ASN A 127 12.04 -17.64 -2.34
N LEU A 128 12.85 -16.70 -2.82
CA LEU A 128 12.53 -15.27 -2.79
C LEU A 128 11.24 -15.00 -3.58
N ALA A 129 11.14 -15.49 -4.82
CA ALA A 129 9.95 -15.37 -5.64
C ALA A 129 8.70 -15.94 -4.96
N THR A 130 8.82 -17.09 -4.29
CA THR A 130 7.73 -17.73 -3.56
C THR A 130 7.30 -16.92 -2.34
N LYS A 131 8.26 -16.38 -1.58
CA LYS A 131 8.00 -15.55 -0.40
C LYS A 131 7.27 -14.25 -0.76
N LEU A 132 7.52 -13.71 -1.95
CA LEU A 132 6.97 -12.44 -2.41
C LEU A 132 5.69 -12.58 -3.24
N LYS A 133 5.13 -13.78 -3.41
CA LYS A 133 3.89 -13.99 -4.17
C LYS A 133 2.76 -13.07 -3.70
N GLY A 134 2.13 -12.41 -4.67
CA GLY A 134 1.04 -11.49 -4.45
C GLY A 134 1.44 -10.15 -3.82
N ARG A 135 2.74 -9.89 -3.63
CA ARG A 135 3.23 -8.59 -3.15
C ARG A 135 3.35 -7.61 -4.32
N LEU A 136 3.03 -6.36 -4.00
CA LEU A 136 3.48 -5.20 -4.75
C LEU A 136 4.91 -4.89 -4.28
N LEU A 137 5.80 -4.58 -5.20
CA LEU A 137 7.18 -4.20 -4.90
C LEU A 137 7.51 -2.85 -5.52
N LEU A 138 8.43 -2.13 -4.88
CA LEU A 138 8.95 -0.85 -5.32
C LEU A 138 10.47 -0.96 -5.51
N GLN A 139 10.96 -0.67 -6.70
CA GLN A 139 12.39 -0.68 -6.97
C GLN A 139 13.03 0.61 -6.50
N VAL A 140 13.74 0.54 -5.36
CA VAL A 140 14.20 1.74 -4.64
C VAL A 140 15.42 2.42 -5.28
N GLN A 141 16.11 1.72 -6.18
CA GLN A 141 17.34 2.20 -6.82
C GLN A 141 17.10 2.69 -8.25
N ASP A 142 15.85 2.69 -8.72
CA ASP A 142 15.52 3.10 -10.07
C ASP A 142 14.15 3.80 -10.13
N LYS A 143 14.17 5.07 -9.73
CA LYS A 143 13.08 6.06 -9.85
C LYS A 143 11.69 5.61 -9.35
N GLY A 144 11.61 4.56 -8.55
CA GLY A 144 10.34 4.09 -7.98
C GLY A 144 9.53 3.17 -8.90
N ARG A 145 10.17 2.40 -9.80
CA ARG A 145 9.45 1.41 -10.62
C ARG A 145 8.64 0.42 -9.79
N ILE A 146 7.43 0.15 -10.24
CA ILE A 146 6.46 -0.69 -9.53
C ILE A 146 6.39 -2.07 -10.16
N TRP A 147 6.31 -3.09 -9.30
CA TRP A 147 6.22 -4.48 -9.72
C TRP A 147 5.11 -5.20 -8.97
N TYR A 148 4.43 -6.12 -9.63
CA TYR A 148 3.53 -7.07 -8.98
C TYR A 148 4.08 -8.49 -9.16
N ILE A 149 4.19 -9.23 -8.06
CA ILE A 149 4.56 -10.65 -8.11
C ILE A 149 3.30 -11.49 -8.20
N ASP A 150 3.11 -12.20 -9.30
CA ASP A 150 1.95 -13.05 -9.47
C ASP A 150 2.00 -14.30 -8.56
N GLN A 151 0.94 -15.10 -8.65
CA GLN A 151 0.78 -16.30 -7.85
C GLN A 151 1.72 -17.45 -8.29
N ASN A 152 2.32 -17.34 -9.48
CA ASN A 152 3.34 -18.25 -10.00
C ASN A 152 4.76 -17.84 -9.55
N GLY A 153 4.92 -16.65 -8.98
CA GLY A 153 6.22 -16.11 -8.56
C GLY A 153 6.93 -15.30 -9.66
N LYS A 154 6.22 -14.90 -10.70
CA LYS A 154 6.75 -14.05 -11.78
C LYS A 154 6.50 -12.58 -11.43
N ARG A 155 7.50 -11.71 -11.61
CA ARG A 155 7.34 -10.25 -11.48
C ARG A 155 6.86 -9.65 -12.78
N TRP A 156 5.89 -8.75 -12.68
CA TRP A 156 5.33 -7.99 -13.78
C TRP A 156 5.59 -6.51 -13.51
N GLU A 157 6.18 -5.80 -14.48
CA GLU A 157 6.35 -4.35 -14.40
C GLU A 157 4.99 -3.67 -14.55
N VAL A 158 4.66 -2.80 -13.60
CA VAL A 158 3.40 -2.06 -13.58
C VAL A 158 3.70 -0.62 -13.93
N THR A 159 3.13 -0.16 -15.04
CA THR A 159 3.25 1.22 -15.52
C THR A 159 1.87 1.84 -15.68
N TRP A 160 1.79 3.16 -15.76
CA TRP A 160 0.52 3.85 -16.03
C TRP A 160 -0.12 3.48 -17.38
N GLY A 161 0.69 3.03 -18.35
CA GLY A 161 0.21 2.54 -19.63
C GLY A 161 -0.41 1.13 -19.57
N ASN A 162 0.10 0.27 -18.69
CA ASN A 162 -0.31 -1.13 -18.63
C ASN A 162 -1.15 -1.50 -17.38
N LEU A 163 -1.26 -0.64 -16.37
CA LEU A 163 -1.83 -0.96 -15.05
C LEU A 163 -3.17 -1.71 -15.14
N MET A 164 -4.18 -1.12 -15.78
CA MET A 164 -5.52 -1.71 -15.82
C MET A 164 -5.59 -2.96 -16.69
N SER A 165 -4.89 -2.99 -17.82
CA SER A 165 -4.90 -4.15 -18.73
C SER A 165 -4.15 -5.34 -18.10
N LEU A 166 -3.01 -5.08 -17.48
CA LEU A 166 -2.23 -6.05 -16.74
C LEU A 166 -3.02 -6.59 -15.54
N PHE A 167 -3.62 -5.71 -14.74
CA PHE A 167 -4.33 -6.16 -13.56
C PHE A 167 -5.59 -6.96 -13.92
N ARG A 168 -6.33 -6.57 -14.97
CA ARG A 168 -7.43 -7.40 -15.51
C ARG A 168 -6.95 -8.75 -16.01
N LYS A 169 -5.82 -8.80 -16.71
CA LYS A 169 -5.23 -10.06 -17.23
C LYS A 169 -4.88 -11.02 -16.10
N LEU A 170 -4.35 -10.50 -14.98
CA LEU A 170 -3.91 -11.31 -13.84
C LEU A 170 -4.99 -11.54 -12.78
N ALA A 171 -6.14 -10.85 -12.91
CA ALA A 171 -7.19 -10.89 -11.92
C ALA A 171 -8.04 -12.17 -11.99
N LEU A 172 -8.48 -12.62 -10.82
CA LEU A 172 -9.47 -13.68 -10.67
C LEU A 172 -10.87 -13.06 -10.60
N GLY A 173 -11.82 -13.58 -11.39
CA GLY A 173 -13.22 -13.15 -11.30
C GLY A 173 -13.83 -13.41 -9.91
N ILE A 174 -14.56 -12.44 -9.37
CA ILE A 174 -15.24 -12.54 -8.08
C ILE A 174 -16.65 -11.95 -8.12
N THR A 175 -17.59 -12.57 -7.40
CA THR A 175 -18.97 -12.07 -7.23
C THR A 175 -19.04 -10.98 -6.16
N ASN A 176 -20.11 -10.17 -6.16
CA ASN A 176 -20.31 -9.12 -5.15
C ASN A 176 -20.46 -9.74 -3.75
N SER A 177 -21.15 -10.89 -3.64
CA SER A 177 -21.33 -11.63 -2.38
C SER A 177 -19.98 -12.06 -1.78
N ASP A 178 -19.14 -12.67 -2.60
CA ASP A 178 -17.82 -13.15 -2.19
C ASP A 178 -16.86 -11.98 -1.88
N LEU A 179 -16.87 -10.94 -2.72
CA LEU A 179 -16.05 -9.75 -2.53
C LEU A 179 -16.40 -9.02 -1.22
N ASN A 180 -17.68 -8.97 -0.84
CA ASN A 180 -18.12 -8.40 0.42
C ASN A 180 -17.55 -9.15 1.62
N GLN A 181 -17.32 -10.46 1.51
CA GLN A 181 -16.69 -11.26 2.54
C GLN A 181 -15.16 -11.10 2.61
N VAL A 182 -14.52 -10.58 1.55
CA VAL A 182 -13.07 -10.29 1.57
C VAL A 182 -12.78 -9.11 2.46
N GLY A 183 -11.95 -9.31 3.47
CA GLY A 183 -11.69 -8.31 4.52
C GLY A 183 -12.85 -8.14 5.51
N ALA A 184 -14.00 -8.80 5.29
CA ALA A 184 -15.04 -8.90 6.30
C ALA A 184 -14.49 -9.74 7.45
N THR A 185 -14.46 -9.12 8.62
CA THR A 185 -14.13 -9.76 9.88
C THR A 185 -15.28 -10.69 10.24
N ASN A 186 -15.29 -11.90 9.68
CA ASN A 186 -16.00 -13.02 10.29
C ASN A 186 -15.36 -13.27 11.67
N THR A 187 -15.74 -12.50 12.69
CA THR A 187 -15.59 -12.79 14.14
C THR A 187 -14.35 -13.62 14.52
N ALA A 188 -13.21 -13.27 13.94
CA ALA A 188 -11.94 -13.96 14.07
C ALA A 188 -10.83 -12.99 13.67
N ASP A 189 -10.84 -11.77 14.22
CA ASP A 189 -9.71 -10.84 14.18
C ASP A 189 -8.46 -11.38 14.91
N GLY A 190 -8.50 -12.64 15.36
CA GLY A 190 -7.51 -13.19 16.26
C GLY A 190 -7.44 -12.39 17.55
N CYS A 191 -8.52 -11.70 17.96
CA CYS A 191 -8.66 -10.97 19.22
C CYS A 191 -9.68 -11.63 20.17
N GLY A 192 -10.33 -12.73 19.77
CA GLY A 192 -11.35 -13.40 20.58
C GLY A 192 -12.53 -12.48 20.89
N SER A 193 -12.86 -12.32 22.17
CA SER A 193 -13.87 -11.36 22.66
C SER A 193 -13.32 -9.95 22.88
N GLY A 194 -12.07 -9.68 22.51
CA GLY A 194 -11.46 -8.35 22.59
C GLY A 194 -11.65 -7.52 21.32
N HIS A 195 -11.38 -6.23 21.43
CA HIS A 195 -11.36 -5.25 20.35
C HIS A 195 -10.01 -5.23 19.66
N LYS A 196 -10.01 -4.79 18.40
CA LYS A 196 -8.80 -4.56 17.61
C LYS A 196 -8.57 -3.07 17.45
N PHE A 197 -7.40 -2.59 17.87
CA PHE A 197 -6.91 -1.26 17.57
C PHE A 197 -6.02 -1.30 16.33
N ILE A 198 -6.21 -0.35 15.41
CA ILE A 198 -5.39 -0.19 14.21
C ILE A 198 -5.02 1.30 14.11
N SER A 199 -3.73 1.59 14.06
CA SER A 199 -3.21 2.92 13.72
C SER A 199 -2.49 2.81 12.38
N GLU A 200 -3.06 3.41 11.35
CA GLU A 200 -2.42 3.45 10.03
C GLU A 200 -1.20 4.36 10.03
N ASP A 201 -1.29 5.52 10.70
CA ASP A 201 -0.23 6.53 10.77
C ASP A 201 1.03 5.99 11.46
N LEU A 202 0.85 5.31 12.59
CA LEU A 202 1.95 4.66 13.31
C LEU A 202 2.28 3.28 12.74
N GLY A 203 1.43 2.78 11.84
CA GLY A 203 1.48 1.45 11.26
C GLY A 203 1.64 0.36 12.31
N ILE A 204 0.69 0.28 13.24
CA ILE A 204 0.58 -0.79 14.22
C ILE A 204 -0.86 -1.28 14.33
N SER A 205 -1.03 -2.53 14.75
CA SER A 205 -2.32 -3.03 15.23
C SER A 205 -2.12 -3.97 16.42
N PHE A 206 -3.09 -4.00 17.33
CA PHE A 206 -3.09 -4.92 18.47
C PHE A 206 -4.53 -5.15 18.96
N CYS A 207 -4.71 -6.14 19.82
CA CYS A 207 -5.98 -6.47 20.44
C CYS A 207 -6.02 -6.02 21.90
N TYR A 208 -7.17 -5.57 22.41
CA TYR A 208 -7.36 -5.20 23.81
C TYR A 208 -8.75 -5.64 24.31
N PRO A 209 -8.93 -6.03 25.58
CA PRO A 209 -10.24 -6.45 26.09
C PRO A 209 -11.16 -5.26 26.39
N ASP A 210 -12.48 -5.48 26.44
CA ASP A 210 -13.45 -4.48 26.94
C ASP A 210 -13.20 -4.10 28.40
N LYS A 211 -12.88 -5.12 29.22
CA LYS A 211 -12.72 -5.01 30.66
C LYS A 211 -11.58 -5.90 31.13
N TYR A 212 -10.90 -5.44 32.17
CA TYR A 212 -9.94 -6.23 32.93
C TYR A 212 -10.31 -6.15 34.41
N GLY A 213 -10.70 -7.28 35.00
CA GLY A 213 -11.36 -7.29 36.31
C GLY A 213 -12.63 -6.45 36.29
N ASN A 214 -12.72 -5.46 37.18
CA ASN A 214 -13.86 -4.54 37.28
C ASN A 214 -13.70 -3.26 36.45
N ASN A 215 -12.55 -3.05 35.81
CA ASN A 215 -12.22 -1.81 35.12
C ASN A 215 -12.46 -1.95 33.61
N SER A 216 -13.08 -0.94 33.00
CA SER A 216 -13.15 -0.81 31.54
C SER A 216 -11.82 -0.32 30.97
N ILE A 217 -11.41 -0.87 29.83
CA ILE A 217 -10.18 -0.49 29.13
C ILE A 217 -10.51 0.47 27.98
N ALA A 218 -9.67 1.49 27.82
CA ALA A 218 -9.69 2.43 26.72
C ALA A 218 -8.32 2.51 26.04
N VAL A 219 -8.32 2.91 24.77
CA VAL A 219 -7.10 3.12 23.99
C VAL A 219 -7.08 4.56 23.45
N LYS A 220 -5.94 5.24 23.57
CA LYS A 220 -5.74 6.60 23.06
C LYS A 220 -4.39 6.70 22.36
N GLN A 221 -4.37 7.25 21.16
CA GLN A 221 -3.15 7.59 20.44
C GLN A 221 -2.82 9.07 20.63
N GLU A 222 -1.56 9.38 20.93
CA GLU A 222 -1.01 10.73 20.97
C GLU A 222 0.39 10.72 20.33
N ASN A 223 0.55 11.48 19.24
CA ASN A 223 1.80 11.52 18.47
C ASN A 223 2.27 10.10 18.09
N ASN A 224 3.49 9.73 18.49
CA ASN A 224 4.12 8.43 18.28
C ASN A 224 3.83 7.42 19.40
N LYS A 225 2.88 7.69 20.31
CA LYS A 225 2.61 6.87 21.49
C LYS A 225 1.15 6.47 21.55
N VAL A 226 0.89 5.22 21.95
CA VAL A 226 -0.45 4.68 22.15
C VAL A 226 -0.58 4.16 23.58
N TYR A 227 -1.59 4.66 24.29
CA TYR A 227 -1.93 4.30 25.66
C TYR A 227 -3.04 3.26 25.69
N VAL A 228 -2.89 2.27 26.56
CA VAL A 228 -3.91 1.28 26.93
C VAL A 228 -4.15 1.43 28.43
N TYR A 229 -5.29 2.01 28.81
CA TYR A 229 -5.50 2.54 30.16
C TYR A 229 -6.91 2.23 30.67
N TRP A 230 -7.14 2.40 31.97
CA TRP A 230 -8.48 2.31 32.53
C TRP A 230 -9.30 3.53 32.11
N ALA A 231 -10.48 3.31 31.53
CA ALA A 231 -11.32 4.38 30.97
C ALA A 231 -11.71 5.47 31.99
N GLY A 232 -11.65 5.18 33.29
CA GLY A 232 -11.89 6.13 34.38
C GLY A 232 -10.64 6.87 34.90
N SER A 233 -9.49 6.69 34.26
CA SER A 233 -8.20 7.25 34.67
C SER A 233 -7.54 8.01 33.52
N SER A 234 -6.44 8.73 33.80
CA SER A 234 -5.72 9.46 32.75
C SER A 234 -4.88 8.50 31.90
N PRO A 235 -4.71 8.73 30.59
CA PRO A 235 -3.94 7.84 29.70
C PRO A 235 -2.51 7.57 30.20
N GLU A 236 -1.87 8.57 30.79
CA GLU A 236 -0.49 8.53 31.28
C GLU A 236 -0.31 7.59 32.49
N SER A 237 -1.39 7.25 33.19
CA SER A 237 -1.39 6.29 34.29
C SER A 237 -1.50 4.83 33.81
N GLY A 238 -1.77 4.62 32.52
CA GLY A 238 -1.92 3.31 31.91
C GLY A 238 -0.63 2.71 31.35
N GLN A 239 -0.81 1.66 30.55
CA GLN A 239 0.26 1.02 29.79
C GLN A 239 0.44 1.76 28.47
N SER A 240 1.62 1.69 27.88
CA SER A 240 1.84 2.34 26.58
C SER A 240 2.81 1.57 25.69
N VAL A 241 2.64 1.80 24.40
CA VAL A 241 3.61 1.47 23.37
C VAL A 241 3.99 2.75 22.63
N GLU A 242 5.29 3.00 22.50
CA GLU A 242 5.84 4.11 21.74
C GLU A 242 6.56 3.59 20.51
N ILE A 243 6.35 4.25 19.37
CA ILE A 243 6.77 3.79 18.05
C ILE A 243 7.92 4.68 17.57
N PHE A 244 8.98 4.05 17.07
CA PHE A 244 10.15 4.71 16.52
C PHE A 244 10.51 4.14 15.15
N GLU A 245 11.09 4.98 14.29
CA GLU A 245 11.62 4.57 12.99
C GLU A 245 13.08 4.13 13.11
N LYS A 246 13.45 3.11 12.34
CA LYS A 246 14.83 2.63 12.17
C LYS A 246 15.12 2.24 10.73
N ASP A 247 16.39 2.22 10.37
CA ASP A 247 16.79 1.56 9.14
C ASP A 247 16.52 0.05 9.23
N ARG A 248 16.13 -0.57 8.12
CA ARG A 248 15.90 -2.01 8.03
C ARG A 248 17.20 -2.81 8.16
N VAL A 249 18.34 -2.21 7.78
CA VAL A 249 19.66 -2.84 7.94
C VAL A 249 20.17 -2.76 9.38
N ASP A 250 19.64 -1.82 10.18
CA ASP A 250 20.03 -1.68 11.58
C ASP A 250 19.42 -2.80 12.44
N THR A 251 20.26 -3.39 13.28
CA THR A 251 19.82 -4.25 14.39
C THR A 251 19.05 -3.43 15.41
N LEU A 252 18.29 -4.11 16.30
CA LEU A 252 17.56 -3.41 17.36
C LEU A 252 18.52 -2.58 18.23
N LYS A 253 19.63 -3.19 18.65
CA LYS A 253 20.69 -2.49 19.39
C LYS A 253 21.20 -1.25 18.69
N THR A 254 21.62 -1.36 17.43
CA THR A 254 22.15 -0.21 16.67
C THR A 254 21.10 0.90 16.52
N ALA A 255 19.84 0.54 16.30
CA ALA A 255 18.75 1.50 16.17
C ALA A 255 18.51 2.28 17.48
N ILE A 256 18.51 1.59 18.62
CA ILE A 256 18.37 2.21 19.95
C ILE A 256 19.57 3.13 20.24
N GLU A 257 20.80 2.65 20.01
CA GLU A 257 22.03 3.42 20.24
C GLU A 257 22.04 4.73 19.43
N LYS A 258 21.63 4.67 18.15
CA LYS A 258 21.52 5.84 17.27
C LYS A 258 20.41 6.80 17.72
N HIS A 259 19.21 6.29 17.98
CA HIS A 259 18.04 7.12 18.27
C HIS A 259 18.21 7.90 19.58
N PHE A 260 18.67 7.21 20.63
CA PHE A 260 18.83 7.79 21.97
C PHE A 260 20.22 8.41 22.21
N GLN A 261 21.11 8.37 21.21
CA GLN A 261 22.49 8.88 21.29
C GLN A 261 23.20 8.35 22.54
N LEU A 262 23.16 7.02 22.72
CA LEU A 262 23.65 6.37 23.94
C LEU A 262 25.13 6.62 24.24
N SER A 263 25.92 7.06 23.26
CA SER A 263 27.29 7.54 23.46
C SER A 263 27.42 8.67 24.49
N ASN A 264 26.33 9.41 24.75
CA ASN A 264 26.28 10.47 25.75
C ASN A 264 26.10 9.92 27.18
N TYR A 265 25.81 8.62 27.33
CA TYR A 265 25.51 7.97 28.59
C TYR A 265 26.59 6.92 28.90
N LYS A 266 27.50 7.27 29.82
CA LYS A 266 28.71 6.49 30.09
C LYS A 266 28.43 5.07 30.60
N ASP A 267 27.37 4.91 31.38
CA ASP A 267 27.04 3.66 32.08
C ASP A 267 25.72 3.02 31.57
N CYS A 268 25.24 3.43 30.39
CA CYS A 268 24.08 2.84 29.74
C CYS A 268 24.48 1.88 28.64
N SER A 269 23.87 0.70 28.59
CA SER A 269 24.12 -0.31 27.57
C SER A 269 22.82 -0.96 27.11
N VAL A 270 22.78 -1.37 25.85
CA VAL A 270 21.65 -2.15 25.32
C VAL A 270 21.90 -3.63 25.58
N ASP A 271 21.02 -4.25 26.36
CA ASP A 271 21.01 -5.69 26.61
C ASP A 271 19.92 -6.36 25.77
N GLU A 272 20.31 -7.23 24.83
CA GLU A 272 19.40 -7.95 23.93
C GLU A 272 18.96 -9.32 24.49
N SER A 273 19.13 -9.60 25.79
CA SER A 273 18.85 -10.90 26.42
C SER A 273 17.46 -11.48 26.07
N THR A 274 17.46 -12.47 25.17
CA THR A 274 16.31 -12.99 24.41
C THR A 274 15.43 -14.00 25.18
N THR A 275 15.46 -14.04 26.52
CA THR A 275 14.70 -15.03 27.30
C THR A 275 13.75 -14.45 28.35
N LYS A 276 13.84 -13.13 28.65
CA LYS A 276 13.01 -12.47 29.67
C LYS A 276 11.57 -12.23 29.21
N TYR A 277 11.33 -12.13 27.91
CA TYR A 277 10.03 -11.85 27.31
C TYR A 277 9.67 -12.94 26.30
N ASN A 278 8.40 -13.35 26.28
CA ASN A 278 7.90 -14.34 25.31
C ASN A 278 7.90 -13.74 23.90
N THR A 279 8.98 -13.94 23.14
CA THR A 279 9.05 -13.49 21.75
C THR A 279 8.49 -14.56 20.81
N LYS A 280 7.54 -14.17 19.95
CA LYS A 280 7.03 -14.99 18.85
C LYS A 280 7.62 -14.52 17.52
N ASN A 281 7.73 -15.42 16.55
CA ASN A 281 8.06 -15.11 15.15
C ASN A 281 9.40 -14.41 14.92
N GLY A 282 10.43 -14.71 15.72
CA GLY A 282 11.78 -14.18 15.51
C GLY A 282 11.95 -12.69 15.85
N ALA A 283 11.05 -12.14 16.66
CA ALA A 283 11.19 -10.78 17.18
C ALA A 283 12.40 -10.67 18.14
N THR A 284 13.07 -9.53 18.08
CA THR A 284 14.17 -9.18 18.99
C THR A 284 13.64 -8.23 20.04
N THR A 285 14.05 -8.44 21.29
CA THR A 285 13.75 -7.55 22.41
C THR A 285 15.04 -7.03 23.03
N ALA A 286 15.00 -5.82 23.59
CA ALA A 286 16.14 -5.26 24.28
C ALA A 286 15.72 -4.39 25.48
N GLU A 287 16.60 -4.22 26.45
CA GLU A 287 16.45 -3.30 27.58
C GLU A 287 17.66 -2.36 27.66
N LEU A 288 17.45 -1.16 28.22
CA LEU A 288 18.55 -0.27 28.59
C LEU A 288 19.02 -0.62 29.99
N SER A 289 20.18 -1.25 30.07
CA SER A 289 20.82 -1.73 31.28
C SER A 289 21.91 -0.78 31.76
N TYR A 290 22.07 -0.68 33.07
CA TYR A 290 23.03 0.15 33.77
C TYR A 290 23.48 -0.54 35.07
N PRO A 291 24.66 -0.24 35.61
CA PRO A 291 25.15 -0.86 36.84
C PRO A 291 24.30 -0.47 38.05
N PHE A 292 23.75 -1.44 38.77
CA PHE A 292 23.05 -1.25 40.04
C PHE A 292 23.42 -2.32 41.07
N ASN A 293 23.28 -2.00 42.36
CA ASN A 293 23.63 -2.91 43.45
C ASN A 293 22.51 -3.96 43.65
N THR A 294 22.87 -5.24 43.61
CA THR A 294 21.96 -6.40 43.50
C THR A 294 21.31 -6.85 44.82
N THR A 295 21.38 -6.03 45.87
CA THR A 295 20.87 -6.36 47.22
C THR A 295 19.37 -6.07 47.42
N SER A 296 18.64 -5.68 46.37
CA SER A 296 17.18 -5.46 46.40
C SER A 296 16.55 -5.84 45.05
N ASP A 297 15.21 -5.98 45.00
CA ASP A 297 14.38 -6.42 43.85
C ASP A 297 14.44 -5.50 42.60
N GLY A 298 15.63 -5.07 42.18
CA GLY A 298 15.85 -4.21 41.02
C GLY A 298 15.63 -2.71 41.32
N PRO A 299 16.00 -1.84 40.39
CA PRO A 299 15.83 -0.40 40.56
C PRO A 299 14.35 0.00 40.41
N TRP A 300 13.87 0.76 41.40
CA TRP A 300 12.48 1.26 41.48
C TRP A 300 12.27 2.61 40.76
N PHE A 301 13.35 3.34 40.46
CA PHE A 301 13.31 4.70 39.91
C PHE A 301 14.40 4.93 38.86
N SER A 302 14.20 5.91 37.97
CA SER A 302 15.23 6.36 37.01
C SER A 302 16.50 6.73 37.75
N SER A 303 17.63 6.25 37.22
CA SER A 303 18.95 6.42 37.81
C SER A 303 19.75 7.56 37.17
N GLY A 304 19.22 8.17 36.10
CA GLY A 304 19.93 9.18 35.28
C GLY A 304 21.11 8.63 34.47
N TYR A 305 21.41 7.33 34.57
CA TYR A 305 22.48 6.68 33.80
C TYR A 305 22.09 6.40 32.36
N CYS A 306 20.80 6.38 32.05
CA CYS A 306 20.20 6.13 30.75
C CYS A 306 19.14 7.21 30.45
N PRO A 307 18.66 7.34 29.20
CA PRO A 307 17.56 8.24 28.85
C PRO A 307 16.33 8.03 29.74
N ASP A 308 15.86 9.11 30.36
CA ASP A 308 14.76 9.06 31.33
C ASP A 308 13.48 8.44 30.74
N GLY A 309 12.97 7.42 31.43
CA GLY A 309 11.74 6.72 31.08
C GLY A 309 11.94 5.48 30.20
N TYR A 310 13.18 5.19 29.77
CA TYR A 310 13.52 4.07 28.90
C TYR A 310 14.44 3.02 29.55
N GLU A 311 15.06 3.38 30.67
CA GLU A 311 15.91 2.53 31.48
C GLU A 311 15.15 1.35 32.09
N MET A 312 15.82 0.21 32.27
CA MET A 312 15.26 -0.95 32.96
C MET A 312 14.81 -0.61 34.38
N THR A 313 13.70 -1.20 34.82
CA THR A 313 13.20 -1.11 36.21
C THR A 313 12.69 -2.48 36.65
N ASN A 314 12.17 -2.57 37.87
CA ASN A 314 11.40 -3.74 38.31
C ASN A 314 10.05 -3.93 37.58
N GLY A 315 9.65 -2.99 36.71
CA GLY A 315 8.47 -3.13 35.85
C GLY A 315 8.80 -3.71 34.47
N ILE A 316 7.80 -4.29 33.81
CA ILE A 316 7.85 -4.75 32.42
C ILE A 316 8.01 -3.52 31.52
N ARG A 317 9.18 -3.38 30.92
CA ARG A 317 9.50 -2.38 29.90
C ARG A 317 10.63 -2.89 29.02
N TYR A 318 10.47 -2.75 27.72
CA TYR A 318 11.43 -3.29 26.77
C TYR A 318 11.22 -2.71 25.38
N PHE A 319 12.28 -2.70 24.61
CA PHE A 319 12.24 -2.44 23.18
C PHE A 319 11.90 -3.71 22.42
N TYR A 320 11.20 -3.58 21.30
CA TYR A 320 10.74 -4.68 20.47
C TYR A 320 10.84 -4.35 18.98
N THR A 321 11.31 -5.28 18.16
CA THR A 321 11.22 -5.21 16.70
C THR A 321 11.01 -6.58 16.08
N THR A 322 10.38 -6.63 14.91
CA THR A 322 10.34 -7.84 14.08
C THR A 322 11.44 -7.82 13.01
N PRO A 323 11.82 -8.98 12.45
CA PRO A 323 12.77 -9.05 11.35
C PRO A 323 12.32 -8.22 10.14
N ASN A 324 13.24 -7.45 9.56
CA ASN A 324 13.02 -6.57 8.39
C ASN A 324 12.05 -5.39 8.58
N SER A 325 11.60 -5.11 9.80
CA SER A 325 10.80 -3.90 10.06
C SER A 325 11.66 -2.65 9.97
N ASN A 326 11.09 -1.55 9.49
CA ASN A 326 11.64 -0.19 9.60
C ASN A 326 11.24 0.49 10.92
N LYS A 327 10.64 -0.24 11.86
CA LYS A 327 10.20 0.30 13.14
C LYS A 327 10.76 -0.52 14.28
N PHE A 328 10.91 0.15 15.42
CA PHE A 328 11.03 -0.52 16.71
C PHE A 328 10.10 0.17 17.69
N LEU A 329 9.67 -0.59 18.67
CA LEU A 329 8.69 -0.19 19.67
C LEU A 329 9.37 -0.12 21.04
N PHE A 330 8.86 0.73 21.92
CA PHE A 330 9.15 0.68 23.34
C PHE A 330 7.85 0.44 24.11
N PHE A 331 7.80 -0.65 24.86
CA PHE A 331 6.69 -0.96 25.75
C PHE A 331 6.98 -0.44 27.16
N SER A 332 6.00 0.22 27.76
CA SER A 332 5.99 0.57 29.19
C SER A 332 4.69 0.04 29.79
N ILE A 333 4.76 -1.13 30.42
CA ILE A 333 3.61 -1.91 30.90
C ILE A 333 3.43 -1.76 32.42
N GLY A 334 4.53 -1.66 33.17
CA GLY A 334 4.50 -1.61 34.62
C GLY A 334 4.56 -3.00 35.26
N GLN A 335 3.85 -3.21 36.37
CA GLN A 335 3.99 -4.45 37.16
C GLN A 335 3.27 -5.66 36.55
N TYR A 336 2.17 -5.44 35.83
CA TYR A 336 1.32 -6.50 35.31
C TYR A 336 0.81 -6.15 33.92
N SER A 337 0.65 -7.15 33.07
CA SER A 337 0.11 -6.99 31.71
C SER A 337 -1.41 -7.09 31.72
N ILE A 338 -2.06 -6.44 30.75
CA ILE A 338 -3.50 -6.64 30.50
C ILE A 338 -3.69 -7.86 29.60
N ASP A 339 -4.38 -8.87 30.12
CA ASP A 339 -4.64 -10.12 29.42
C ASP A 339 -5.99 -10.09 28.68
N LEU A 340 -6.02 -10.76 27.54
CA LEU A 340 -7.25 -11.10 26.82
C LEU A 340 -7.86 -12.38 27.38
N SER A 341 -9.13 -12.61 27.05
CA SER A 341 -9.88 -13.81 27.46
C SER A 341 -9.25 -15.13 27.02
N ASP A 342 -8.36 -15.10 26.02
CA ASP A 342 -7.66 -16.27 25.49
C ASP A 342 -6.26 -16.48 26.09
N GLY A 343 -5.89 -15.70 27.11
CA GLY A 343 -4.65 -15.84 27.86
C GLY A 343 -3.43 -15.18 27.21
N ARG A 344 -3.58 -14.48 26.08
CA ARG A 344 -2.52 -13.62 25.52
C ARG A 344 -2.58 -12.24 26.15
N THR A 345 -1.43 -11.60 26.32
CA THR A 345 -1.38 -10.18 26.72
C THR A 345 -1.65 -9.29 25.51
N TRP A 346 -2.11 -8.04 25.72
CA TRP A 346 -2.33 -7.12 24.59
C TRP A 346 -1.04 -6.85 23.81
N GLN A 347 0.10 -6.72 24.49
CA GLN A 347 1.38 -6.53 23.83
C GLN A 347 1.82 -7.74 22.99
N ASP A 348 1.44 -8.97 23.36
CA ASP A 348 1.71 -10.18 22.56
C ASP A 348 0.92 -10.20 21.24
N THR A 349 -0.14 -9.39 21.15
CA THR A 349 -0.98 -9.28 19.95
C THR A 349 -0.53 -8.20 18.98
N ILE A 350 0.54 -7.45 19.32
CA ILE A 350 1.03 -6.37 18.47
C ILE A 350 1.50 -6.89 17.12
N LYS A 351 1.18 -6.14 16.07
CA LYS A 351 1.65 -6.34 14.71
C LYS A 351 2.12 -5.01 14.15
N LEU A 352 3.36 -4.99 13.66
CA LEU A 352 3.89 -3.89 12.88
C LEU A 352 3.29 -3.95 11.47
N ILE A 353 2.66 -2.86 11.08
CA ILE A 353 2.22 -2.58 9.71
C ILE A 353 3.34 -1.71 9.13
N ASP A 354 4.31 -2.38 8.50
CA ASP A 354 5.41 -1.71 7.84
C ASP A 354 4.84 -0.97 6.61
N SER A 355 4.63 0.34 6.74
CA SER A 355 4.43 1.23 5.60
C SER A 355 5.73 1.23 4.80
N THR A 356 5.63 0.79 3.57
CA THR A 356 6.77 0.50 2.73
C THR A 356 7.16 1.73 1.94
N PHE A 357 8.12 2.49 2.50
CA PHE A 357 8.90 3.53 1.85
C PHE A 357 8.15 4.83 1.49
N LYS A 358 8.81 5.97 1.76
CA LYS A 358 8.47 7.23 1.11
C LYS A 358 8.82 7.09 -0.37
N PHE A 359 7.79 7.12 -1.20
CA PHE A 359 7.86 7.07 -2.64
C PHE A 359 8.58 8.30 -3.19
N THR A 360 9.50 8.12 -4.13
CA THR A 360 9.89 9.20 -5.02
C THR A 360 8.80 9.31 -6.07
N ASP A 361 7.95 10.31 -5.92
CA ASP A 361 6.93 10.66 -6.92
C ASP A 361 7.62 10.81 -8.29
N GLU A 362 7.23 10.05 -9.31
CA GLU A 362 7.79 10.17 -10.67
C GLU A 362 7.51 11.57 -11.26
N THR A 363 6.56 12.30 -10.65
CA THR A 363 6.24 13.71 -10.88
C THR A 363 6.78 14.62 -9.77
N ALA A 364 7.69 14.14 -8.92
CA ALA A 364 8.31 14.94 -7.86
C ALA A 364 9.02 16.16 -8.43
N ASP A 365 9.73 15.94 -9.54
CA ASP A 365 10.46 17.01 -10.21
C ASP A 365 9.52 17.90 -11.02
N TRP A 366 8.32 17.44 -11.41
CA TRP A 366 7.42 18.15 -12.32
C TRP A 366 6.96 19.50 -11.77
N GLN A 367 6.80 20.47 -12.67
CA GLN A 367 6.25 21.78 -12.36
C GLN A 367 4.76 21.70 -12.07
N MET A 368 4.28 22.56 -11.18
CA MET A 368 2.86 22.64 -10.84
C MET A 368 2.24 23.88 -11.51
N TYR A 369 1.22 23.67 -12.33
CA TYR A 369 0.34 24.73 -12.78
C TYR A 369 -0.83 24.86 -11.80
N THR A 370 -1.04 26.09 -11.30
CA THR A 370 -2.16 26.41 -10.42
C THR A 370 -3.07 27.44 -11.10
N ASN A 371 -4.33 27.09 -11.29
CA ASN A 371 -5.35 28.04 -11.68
C ASN A 371 -6.13 28.48 -10.44
N SER A 372 -5.77 29.64 -9.90
CA SER A 372 -6.38 30.17 -8.66
C SER A 372 -7.82 30.66 -8.86
N GLU A 373 -8.19 31.04 -10.09
CA GLU A 373 -9.54 31.50 -10.40
C GLU A 373 -10.55 30.35 -10.35
N TYR A 374 -10.12 29.15 -10.75
CA TYR A 374 -11.00 27.98 -10.89
C TYR A 374 -10.68 26.84 -9.92
N GLY A 375 -9.70 27.04 -9.04
CA GLY A 375 -9.39 26.13 -7.95
C GLY A 375 -8.97 24.74 -8.43
N TYR A 376 -8.00 24.68 -9.35
CA TYR A 376 -7.35 23.42 -9.70
C TYR A 376 -5.83 23.56 -9.85
N GLU A 377 -5.15 22.46 -9.61
CA GLU A 377 -3.71 22.29 -9.70
C GLU A 377 -3.43 21.03 -10.51
N ILE A 378 -2.39 21.07 -11.35
CA ILE A 378 -1.96 19.93 -12.15
C ILE A 378 -0.45 19.99 -12.31
N LYS A 379 0.22 18.84 -12.29
CA LYS A 379 1.66 18.79 -12.56
C LYS A 379 1.92 18.54 -14.03
N TYR A 380 3.03 19.05 -14.54
CA TYR A 380 3.51 18.83 -15.90
C TYR A 380 5.05 18.76 -15.96
N PRO A 381 5.62 18.06 -16.96
CA PRO A 381 7.07 17.93 -17.10
C PRO A 381 7.82 19.27 -17.19
N ASN A 382 8.99 19.36 -16.56
CA ASN A 382 9.76 20.61 -16.38
C ASN A 382 10.31 21.25 -17.65
N ASP A 383 10.48 20.45 -18.70
CA ASP A 383 10.96 20.88 -20.01
C ASP A 383 9.84 21.45 -20.88
N LEU A 384 8.58 21.34 -20.44
CA LEU A 384 7.44 21.96 -21.10
C LEU A 384 7.15 23.34 -20.51
N VAL A 385 6.58 24.21 -21.33
CA VAL A 385 6.18 25.56 -20.97
C VAL A 385 4.67 25.72 -21.11
N ILE A 386 4.08 26.58 -20.27
CA ILE A 386 2.67 26.93 -20.35
C ILE A 386 2.49 27.94 -21.49
N ASN A 387 1.79 27.51 -22.53
CA ASN A 387 1.35 28.35 -23.64
C ASN A 387 -0.13 28.68 -23.39
N GLN A 388 -0.38 29.64 -22.48
CA GLN A 388 -1.75 30.04 -22.18
C GLN A 388 -2.32 30.84 -23.36
N THR A 389 -3.41 30.36 -23.95
CA THR A 389 -4.09 31.01 -25.06
C THR A 389 -5.30 31.83 -24.59
N ASP A 390 -6.01 31.39 -23.54
CA ASP A 390 -7.02 32.18 -22.81
C ASP A 390 -7.30 31.59 -21.39
N SER A 391 -8.33 32.08 -20.68
CA SER A 391 -8.72 31.57 -19.35
C SER A 391 -9.50 30.25 -19.39
N ASN A 392 -10.02 29.84 -20.55
CA ASN A 392 -10.79 28.62 -20.74
C ASN A 392 -9.98 27.47 -21.36
N ASN A 393 -8.83 27.79 -21.98
CA ASN A 393 -7.94 26.88 -22.67
C ASN A 393 -6.50 27.13 -22.22
N VAL A 394 -5.96 26.13 -21.52
CA VAL A 394 -4.56 26.10 -21.12
C VAL A 394 -3.88 24.99 -21.89
N THR A 395 -2.89 25.36 -22.70
CA THR A 395 -2.02 24.40 -23.36
C THR A 395 -0.63 24.40 -22.73
N ILE A 396 -0.05 23.22 -22.55
CA ILE A 396 1.30 23.04 -22.01
C ILE A 396 2.08 22.23 -23.02
N GLY A 397 3.26 22.71 -23.42
CA GLY A 397 4.06 22.06 -24.43
C GLY A 397 5.36 22.78 -24.73
N SER A 398 5.97 22.50 -25.88
CA SER A 398 7.15 23.23 -26.34
C SER A 398 6.74 24.54 -27.05
N GLN A 399 7.73 25.29 -27.53
CA GLN A 399 7.51 26.50 -28.34
C GLN A 399 6.79 26.21 -29.68
N VAL A 400 6.75 24.95 -30.11
CA VAL A 400 6.28 24.55 -31.45
C VAL A 400 5.09 23.60 -31.38
N MET A 401 4.87 22.92 -30.24
CA MET A 401 3.86 21.87 -30.13
C MET A 401 3.28 21.77 -28.72
N SER A 402 1.96 21.57 -28.64
CA SER A 402 1.23 21.34 -27.39
C SER A 402 1.20 19.84 -27.04
N TYR A 403 1.40 19.52 -25.76
CA TYR A 403 1.40 18.15 -25.23
C TYR A 403 0.20 17.89 -24.34
N ILE A 404 -0.20 18.91 -23.56
CA ILE A 404 -1.33 18.86 -22.64
C ILE A 404 -2.26 20.01 -23.02
N ALA A 405 -3.55 19.74 -23.06
CA ALA A 405 -4.60 20.74 -23.18
C ALA A 405 -5.63 20.53 -22.07
N ILE A 406 -5.96 21.62 -21.39
CA ILE A 406 -6.99 21.70 -20.36
C ILE A 406 -8.01 22.71 -20.88
N GLU A 407 -9.20 22.21 -21.21
CA GLU A 407 -10.30 23.02 -21.72
C GLU A 407 -11.49 22.98 -20.80
N ARG A 408 -12.31 24.04 -20.87
CA ARG A 408 -13.51 24.19 -20.06
C ARG A 408 -14.69 24.62 -20.92
N TYR A 409 -15.84 24.04 -20.63
CA TYR A 409 -17.12 24.34 -21.28
C TYR A 409 -18.20 24.64 -20.25
N PRO A 410 -19.09 25.63 -20.51
CA PRO A 410 -20.22 25.89 -19.63
C PRO A 410 -21.18 24.71 -19.66
N SER A 411 -21.55 24.23 -18.47
CA SER A 411 -22.53 23.16 -18.29
C SER A 411 -23.95 23.72 -18.40
N ARG A 412 -24.87 22.93 -18.96
CA ARG A 412 -26.32 23.24 -18.95
C ARG A 412 -26.96 22.52 -17.76
N GLN A 413 -28.09 22.99 -17.25
CA GLN A 413 -28.83 22.22 -16.25
C GLN A 413 -29.35 20.91 -16.86
N ASN A 414 -29.19 19.78 -16.16
CA ASN A 414 -29.58 18.43 -16.59
C ASN A 414 -28.94 17.95 -17.91
N ILE A 415 -27.62 18.13 -18.09
CA ILE A 415 -26.93 17.52 -19.22
C ILE A 415 -26.95 15.99 -19.12
N ASP A 416 -27.23 15.33 -20.25
CA ASP A 416 -26.74 13.99 -20.47
C ASP A 416 -25.24 14.09 -20.77
N PHE A 417 -24.42 13.65 -19.81
CA PHE A 417 -22.98 13.95 -19.80
C PHE A 417 -22.25 13.31 -20.98
N GLN A 418 -22.62 12.09 -21.37
CA GLN A 418 -22.04 11.43 -22.54
C GLN A 418 -22.42 12.14 -23.84
N SER A 419 -23.69 12.51 -24.01
CA SER A 419 -24.13 13.29 -25.19
C SER A 419 -23.42 14.63 -25.28
N PHE A 420 -23.19 15.31 -24.15
CA PHE A 420 -22.42 16.55 -24.11
C PHE A 420 -20.98 16.35 -24.60
N VAL A 421 -20.28 15.32 -24.11
CA VAL A 421 -18.92 15.02 -24.54
C VAL A 421 -18.88 14.66 -26.03
N GLN A 422 -19.86 13.90 -26.51
CA GLN A 422 -19.97 13.58 -27.93
C GLN A 422 -20.20 14.82 -28.80
N GLU A 423 -21.06 15.76 -28.37
CA GLU A 423 -21.26 17.05 -29.04
C GLU A 423 -19.94 17.81 -29.17
N LYS A 424 -19.14 17.87 -28.10
CA LYS A 424 -17.82 18.54 -28.12
C LYS A 424 -16.80 17.87 -29.01
N LEU A 425 -16.73 16.54 -29.01
CA LEU A 425 -15.86 15.83 -29.94
C LEU A 425 -16.29 16.04 -31.40
N VAL A 426 -17.59 16.11 -31.68
CA VAL A 426 -18.08 16.42 -33.04
C VAL A 426 -17.79 17.88 -33.43
N GLU A 427 -17.86 18.83 -32.50
CA GLU A 427 -17.43 20.22 -32.75
C GLU A 427 -15.94 20.29 -33.11
N ASP A 428 -15.08 19.56 -32.40
CA ASP A 428 -13.63 19.58 -32.60
C ASP A 428 -13.18 18.88 -33.89
N PHE A 429 -13.79 17.73 -34.22
CA PHE A 429 -13.31 16.85 -35.30
C PHE A 429 -14.24 16.77 -36.51
N GLY A 430 -15.51 17.19 -36.38
CA GLY A 430 -16.50 17.14 -37.45
C GLY A 430 -16.62 15.74 -38.08
N SER A 431 -16.54 15.68 -39.42
CA SER A 431 -16.64 14.42 -40.18
C SER A 431 -15.43 13.50 -40.05
N LEU A 432 -14.35 13.94 -39.40
CA LEU A 432 -13.16 13.13 -39.19
C LEU A 432 -13.31 12.13 -38.03
N LEU A 433 -14.31 12.34 -37.16
CA LEU A 433 -14.61 11.48 -36.03
C LEU A 433 -15.67 10.42 -36.40
N ASP A 434 -15.31 9.15 -36.25
CA ASP A 434 -16.28 8.06 -36.31
C ASP A 434 -16.92 7.88 -34.93
N VAL A 435 -18.05 8.57 -34.71
CA VAL A 435 -18.78 8.56 -33.42
C VAL A 435 -19.16 7.16 -32.94
N ASN A 436 -19.34 6.21 -33.86
CA ASN A 436 -19.74 4.84 -33.52
C ASN A 436 -18.56 3.99 -33.00
N LYS A 437 -17.32 4.44 -33.18
CA LYS A 437 -16.11 3.77 -32.70
C LYS A 437 -15.59 4.33 -31.38
N ILE A 438 -16.22 5.38 -30.84
CA ILE A 438 -15.83 5.93 -29.55
C ILE A 438 -16.13 4.89 -28.48
N LYS A 439 -15.10 4.53 -27.70
CA LYS A 439 -15.27 3.70 -26.51
C LYS A 439 -15.38 4.60 -25.30
N TRP A 440 -16.46 4.41 -24.55
CA TRP A 440 -16.78 5.17 -23.36
C TRP A 440 -16.39 4.39 -22.11
N THR A 441 -15.66 5.04 -21.20
CA THR A 441 -15.39 4.49 -19.86
C THR A 441 -15.85 5.48 -18.81
N GLU A 442 -16.85 5.09 -18.04
CA GLU A 442 -17.33 5.87 -16.89
C GLU A 442 -16.69 5.37 -15.60
N TRP A 443 -16.22 6.31 -14.78
CA TRP A 443 -15.69 6.00 -13.46
C TRP A 443 -15.93 7.15 -12.48
N ALA A 444 -15.79 6.85 -11.19
CA ALA A 444 -16.00 7.81 -10.11
C ALA A 444 -14.70 8.01 -9.32
N HIS A 445 -14.34 9.26 -9.07
CA HIS A 445 -13.21 9.61 -8.22
C HIS A 445 -13.70 10.31 -6.96
N LYS A 446 -13.73 9.57 -5.85
CA LYS A 446 -14.26 10.10 -4.58
C LYS A 446 -13.45 11.26 -4.01
N GLU A 447 -12.14 11.27 -4.21
CA GLU A 447 -11.24 12.27 -3.60
C GLU A 447 -11.00 13.54 -4.44
N ILE A 448 -11.04 13.47 -5.78
CA ILE A 448 -10.63 14.58 -6.67
C ILE A 448 -11.82 15.20 -7.43
N PHE A 449 -12.76 14.38 -7.90
CA PHE A 449 -13.84 14.87 -8.77
C PHE A 449 -15.22 14.92 -8.09
N ASN A 450 -15.46 14.14 -7.03
CA ASN A 450 -16.75 14.03 -6.31
C ASN A 450 -17.99 13.93 -7.23
N GLN A 451 -17.79 13.56 -8.51
CA GLN A 451 -18.73 13.61 -9.63
C GLN A 451 -18.35 12.53 -10.68
N TYR A 452 -19.24 12.32 -11.65
CA TYR A 452 -19.07 11.39 -12.77
C TYR A 452 -17.95 11.85 -13.71
N VAL A 453 -17.00 10.94 -14.00
CA VAL A 453 -15.91 11.14 -14.96
C VAL A 453 -16.14 10.24 -16.17
N ILE A 454 -15.88 10.75 -17.36
CA ILE A 454 -15.97 10.01 -18.62
C ILE A 454 -14.64 10.10 -19.36
N ASP A 455 -14.08 8.94 -19.70
CA ASP A 455 -13.02 8.83 -20.69
C ASP A 455 -13.63 8.48 -22.05
N ALA A 456 -13.27 9.26 -23.07
CA ALA A 456 -13.59 9.00 -24.46
C ALA A 456 -12.32 8.52 -25.18
N GLU A 457 -12.29 7.26 -25.59
CA GLU A 457 -11.22 6.68 -26.41
C GLU A 457 -11.66 6.61 -27.88
N PHE A 458 -10.92 7.27 -28.75
CA PHE A 458 -11.22 7.36 -30.18
C PHE A 458 -9.95 7.48 -31.02
N GLU A 459 -10.06 7.21 -32.32
CA GLU A 459 -8.95 7.36 -33.27
C GLU A 459 -8.85 8.83 -33.68
N ASN A 460 -7.76 9.49 -33.29
CA ASN A 460 -7.45 10.83 -33.76
C ASN A 460 -6.75 10.74 -35.13
N VAL A 461 -7.32 11.41 -36.13
CA VAL A 461 -6.79 11.49 -37.49
C VAL A 461 -6.38 12.91 -37.88
N ALA A 462 -6.42 13.85 -36.94
CA ALA A 462 -6.16 15.28 -37.15
C ALA A 462 -5.18 15.86 -36.12
N GLY A 463 -4.49 16.95 -36.47
CA GLY A 463 -3.68 17.70 -35.50
C GLY A 463 -2.41 17.00 -35.03
N GLY A 464 -1.44 16.80 -35.93
CA GLY A 464 -0.03 16.47 -35.63
C GLY A 464 0.28 15.13 -34.95
N TYR A 465 -0.67 14.49 -34.25
CA TYR A 465 -0.57 13.14 -33.70
C TYR A 465 -1.76 12.33 -34.24
N THR A 466 -1.46 11.23 -34.94
CA THR A 466 -2.49 10.33 -35.47
C THR A 466 -2.41 8.99 -34.74
N GLY A 467 -3.53 8.50 -34.22
CA GLY A 467 -3.61 7.28 -33.45
C GLY A 467 -4.72 7.31 -32.40
N ASN A 468 -4.87 6.22 -31.65
CA ASN A 468 -5.85 6.14 -30.57
C ASN A 468 -5.47 7.09 -29.44
N VAL A 469 -6.39 7.97 -29.07
CA VAL A 469 -6.26 8.91 -27.95
C VAL A 469 -7.33 8.65 -26.91
N VAL A 470 -7.02 8.99 -25.67
CA VAL A 470 -8.00 9.04 -24.56
C VAL A 470 -8.06 10.45 -24.02
N TRP A 471 -9.24 11.05 -24.04
CA TRP A 471 -9.52 12.35 -23.43
C TRP A 471 -10.52 12.19 -22.28
N THR A 472 -10.26 12.88 -21.18
CA THR A 472 -11.01 12.72 -19.94
C THR A 472 -11.81 13.97 -19.63
N TYR A 473 -13.09 13.76 -19.34
CA TYR A 473 -14.06 14.80 -19.05
C TYR A 473 -14.65 14.60 -17.66
N PHE A 474 -14.78 15.69 -16.91
CA PHE A 474 -15.47 15.69 -15.62
C PHE A 474 -16.26 16.98 -15.43
N ALA A 475 -17.37 16.89 -14.70
CA ALA A 475 -18.15 18.06 -14.31
C ALA A 475 -17.71 18.56 -12.93
N LYS A 476 -17.74 19.88 -12.73
CA LYS A 476 -17.57 20.55 -11.42
C LYS A 476 -18.35 21.86 -11.43
N GLY A 477 -19.37 21.97 -10.57
CA GLY A 477 -20.28 23.11 -10.55
C GLY A 477 -21.00 23.28 -11.89
N ASP A 478 -21.03 24.52 -12.40
CA ASP A 478 -21.64 24.87 -13.69
C ASP A 478 -20.70 24.66 -14.89
N TRP A 479 -19.65 23.84 -14.75
CA TRP A 479 -18.63 23.67 -15.78
C TRP A 479 -18.29 22.20 -16.03
N VAL A 480 -17.95 21.90 -17.29
CA VAL A 480 -17.34 20.65 -17.72
C VAL A 480 -15.90 20.93 -18.12
N TYR A 481 -14.98 20.15 -17.58
CA TYR A 481 -13.55 20.25 -17.86
C TYR A 481 -13.12 19.07 -18.72
N ARG A 482 -12.22 19.34 -19.66
CA ARG A 482 -11.51 18.35 -20.47
C ARG A 482 -10.03 18.42 -20.13
N ILE A 483 -9.45 17.31 -19.70
CA ILE A 483 -8.00 17.14 -19.60
C ILE A 483 -7.58 16.17 -20.70
N SER A 484 -6.62 16.59 -21.51
CA SER A 484 -6.20 15.84 -22.69
C SER A 484 -4.69 15.95 -22.89
N ALA A 485 -4.01 14.81 -22.87
CA ALA A 485 -2.73 14.62 -23.51
C ALA A 485 -2.98 14.57 -25.02
N LEU A 486 -2.35 15.44 -25.79
CA LEU A 486 -2.51 15.47 -27.24
C LEU A 486 -1.66 14.39 -27.94
N ARG A 487 -0.69 13.83 -27.22
CA ARG A 487 0.27 12.81 -27.69
C ARG A 487 0.97 12.14 -26.52
N GLY A 488 1.83 11.15 -26.81
CA GLY A 488 2.77 10.61 -25.83
C GLY A 488 3.88 11.60 -25.47
N TYR A 489 4.57 11.33 -24.36
CA TYR A 489 5.67 12.14 -23.87
C TYR A 489 6.79 11.24 -23.35
N ASN A 490 8.03 11.47 -23.81
CA ASN A 490 9.17 10.57 -23.62
C ASN A 490 8.84 9.12 -24.00
N ASN A 491 8.99 8.19 -23.07
CA ASN A 491 8.73 6.75 -23.27
C ASN A 491 7.27 6.37 -23.01
N MET A 492 6.42 7.32 -22.62
CA MET A 492 4.99 7.08 -22.41
C MET A 492 4.22 7.29 -23.72
N ASP A 493 3.39 6.32 -24.09
CA ASP A 493 2.39 6.54 -25.12
C ASP A 493 1.34 7.57 -24.67
N GLN A 494 0.45 8.00 -25.59
CA GLN A 494 -0.52 9.05 -25.29
C GLN A 494 -1.41 8.69 -24.10
N LYS A 495 -1.82 7.42 -23.99
CA LYS A 495 -2.75 6.96 -22.95
C LYS A 495 -2.06 6.87 -21.59
N ALA A 496 -0.83 6.39 -21.55
CA ALA A 496 0.01 6.37 -20.36
C ALA A 496 0.25 7.80 -19.86
N PHE A 497 0.57 8.73 -20.77
CA PHE A 497 0.79 10.12 -20.40
C PHE A 497 -0.49 10.80 -19.92
N GLN A 498 -1.64 10.57 -20.57
CA GLN A 498 -2.97 11.00 -20.12
C GLN A 498 -3.21 10.58 -18.67
N ASN A 499 -3.03 9.30 -18.36
CA ASN A 499 -3.27 8.76 -17.01
C ASN A 499 -2.31 9.34 -15.96
N GLN A 500 -1.03 9.53 -16.34
CA GLN A 500 -0.03 10.14 -15.46
C GLN A 500 -0.35 11.60 -15.15
N ILE A 501 -0.86 12.37 -16.11
CA ILE A 501 -1.29 13.75 -15.89
C ILE A 501 -2.48 13.79 -14.94
N LEU A 502 -3.49 12.94 -15.20
CA LEU A 502 -4.70 12.86 -14.38
C LEU A 502 -4.41 12.51 -12.92
N SER A 503 -3.41 11.65 -12.65
CA SER A 503 -3.05 11.29 -11.27
C SER A 503 -2.48 12.46 -10.46
N THR A 504 -2.01 13.51 -11.14
CA THR A 504 -1.49 14.73 -10.51
C THR A 504 -2.53 15.84 -10.38
N PHE A 505 -3.70 15.67 -11.01
CA PHE A 505 -4.73 16.67 -11.00
C PHE A 505 -5.39 16.75 -9.63
N SER A 506 -5.50 17.96 -9.08
CA SER A 506 -6.14 18.24 -7.81
C SER A 506 -7.10 19.41 -7.98
N ALA A 507 -8.36 19.23 -7.60
CA ALA A 507 -9.32 20.31 -7.53
C ALA A 507 -9.35 20.85 -6.08
N ARG A 508 -8.93 22.10 -5.85
CA ARG A 508 -9.20 22.76 -4.58
C ARG A 508 -10.72 22.96 -4.45
N GLY A 509 -11.27 22.50 -3.33
CA GLY A 509 -12.65 22.70 -2.92
C GLY A 509 -12.88 24.12 -2.41
#